data_AF-A0A3S4GTJ3-F1
#
_entry.id   AF-A0A3S4GTJ3-F1
#
_cell.length_a   1.000
_cell.length_b   1.000
_cell.length_c   1.000
_cell.angle_alpha   90.00
_cell.angle_beta   90.00
_cell.angle_gamma   90.00
#
_symmetry.space_group_name_H-M   'P 1'
#
loop_
_entity.id
_entity.type
_entity.pdbx_description
1 polymer ?
#
loop_
_entity_poly.entity_id
_entity_poly.type
_entity_poly.pdbx_seq_one_letter_code
_entity_poly.pdbx_strand_id
1 'polypeptide(L)'
;MSDIALQEAPGSASPAGSSSLLDNIMAQSRFQPESESYDIARQGVTAFISALLQNEAESVDILAVNAMIADIDDRTGARWI
;
A
#
# COMPACT_ATOMS: atom_id res chain seq x y z
N MET A 1 -0.08 17.52 32.50
CA MET A 1 -0.02 17.68 31.04
C MET A 1 1.21 16.92 30.63
N SER A 2 1.04 15.67 30.18
CA SER A 2 2.16 14.78 29.88
C SER A 2 2.19 14.56 28.38
N ASP A 3 3.32 14.95 27.80
CA ASP A 3 3.67 14.86 26.39
C ASP A 3 3.44 13.45 25.83
N ILE A 4 2.55 13.36 24.85
CA ILE A 4 2.46 12.20 23.96
C ILE A 4 3.69 12.28 23.05
N ALA A 5 4.73 11.55 23.42
CA ALA A 5 5.80 11.22 22.50
C ALA A 5 5.18 10.40 21.36
N LEU A 6 5.20 10.95 20.15
CA LEU A 6 4.91 10.23 18.92
C LEU A 6 5.96 9.12 18.80
N GLN A 7 5.58 7.93 19.25
CA GLN A 7 6.32 6.71 19.01
C GLN A 7 6.31 6.47 17.50
N GLU A 8 7.39 6.85 16.82
CA GLU A 8 7.65 6.42 15.44
C GLU A 8 7.47 4.90 15.39
N ALA A 9 6.52 4.47 14.56
CA ALA A 9 6.24 3.06 14.36
C ALA A 9 7.54 2.35 13.97
N PRO A 10 7.92 1.26 14.65
CA PRO A 10 9.11 0.52 14.27
C PRO A 10 8.88 0.04 12.84
N GLY A 11 9.71 0.53 11.91
CA GLY A 11 9.76 0.02 10.54
C GLY A 11 9.86 -1.49 10.62
N SER A 12 8.94 -2.17 9.95
CA SER A 12 8.72 -3.62 9.98
C SER A 12 10.06 -4.38 9.91
N ALA A 13 10.60 -4.74 11.08
CA ALA A 13 11.77 -5.59 11.16
C ALA A 13 11.32 -6.99 10.72
N SER A 14 11.59 -7.34 9.46
CA SER A 14 11.37 -8.69 8.97
C SER A 14 12.15 -9.68 9.85
N PRO A 15 11.53 -10.78 10.32
CA PRO A 15 12.19 -11.73 11.20
C PRO A 15 13.45 -12.27 10.52
N ALA A 16 14.59 -12.13 11.21
CA ALA A 16 15.95 -12.40 10.71
C ALA A 16 16.27 -13.89 10.41
N GLY A 17 15.25 -14.70 10.14
CA GLY A 17 15.39 -16.13 9.84
C GLY A 17 14.45 -16.66 8.75
N SER A 18 13.53 -15.84 8.23
CA SER A 18 12.72 -16.19 7.05
C SER A 18 13.26 -15.45 5.84
N SER A 19 13.52 -16.16 4.74
CA SER A 19 13.82 -15.53 3.45
C SER A 19 12.81 -14.42 3.15
N SER A 20 13.29 -13.28 2.64
CA SER A 20 12.40 -12.17 2.28
C SER A 20 11.31 -12.67 1.32
N LEU A 21 10.11 -12.10 1.39
CA LEU A 21 9.05 -12.43 0.42
C LEU A 21 9.54 -12.23 -1.02
N LEU A 22 10.34 -11.18 -1.25
CA LEU A 22 10.96 -10.92 -2.55
C LEU A 22 11.90 -12.08 -2.96
N ASP A 23 12.68 -12.62 -2.02
CA ASP A 23 13.59 -13.73 -2.29
C ASP A 23 12.79 -15.02 -2.58
N ASN A 24 11.66 -15.24 -1.91
CA ASN A 24 10.76 -16.36 -2.22
C ASN A 24 10.15 -16.25 -3.63
N ILE A 25 9.77 -15.04 -4.06
CA ILE A 25 9.26 -14.79 -5.41
C ILE A 25 10.35 -15.07 -6.45
N MET A 26 11.56 -14.58 -6.22
CA MET A 26 12.69 -14.79 -7.13
C MET A 26 13.05 -16.28 -7.24
N ALA A 27 12.99 -17.03 -6.14
CA ALA A 27 13.23 -18.47 -6.09
C ALA A 27 12.20 -19.31 -6.88
N GLN A 28 10.99 -18.78 -7.09
CA GLN A 28 9.97 -19.42 -7.95
C GLN A 28 10.14 -19.08 -9.44
N SER A 29 11.05 -18.17 -9.78
CA SER A 29 11.31 -17.80 -11.17
C SER A 29 12.30 -18.77 -11.85
N ARG A 30 12.47 -18.61 -13.16
CA ARG A 30 13.47 -19.37 -13.94
C ARG A 30 14.88 -18.76 -13.89
N PHE A 31 15.04 -17.61 -13.23
CA PHE A 31 16.33 -16.94 -13.09
C PHE A 31 17.16 -17.59 -12.00
N GLN A 32 18.37 -18.02 -12.34
CA GLN A 32 19.31 -18.59 -11.36
C GLN A 32 20.05 -17.46 -10.64
N PRO A 33 20.26 -17.52 -9.31
CA PRO A 33 21.01 -16.52 -8.56
C PRO A 33 22.41 -16.22 -9.10
N GLU A 34 23.05 -17.22 -9.72
CA GLU A 34 24.41 -17.08 -10.30
C GLU A 34 24.41 -16.56 -11.74
N SER A 35 23.23 -16.32 -12.32
CA SER A 35 23.11 -15.82 -13.68
C SER A 35 23.24 -14.30 -13.73
N GLU A 36 23.91 -13.80 -14.78
CA GLU A 36 24.08 -12.35 -15.04
C GLU A 36 22.75 -11.58 -15.12
N SER A 37 21.67 -12.27 -15.49
CA SER A 37 20.33 -11.68 -15.60
C SER A 37 19.57 -11.62 -14.28
N TYR A 38 20.05 -12.26 -13.20
CA TYR A 38 19.33 -12.36 -11.94
C TYR A 38 19.11 -11.00 -11.29
N ASP A 39 20.14 -10.16 -11.22
CA ASP A 39 20.05 -8.85 -10.58
C ASP A 39 19.12 -7.91 -11.36
N ILE A 40 19.17 -7.97 -12.69
CA ILE A 40 18.28 -7.21 -13.57
C ILE A 40 16.82 -7.64 -13.35
N ALA A 41 16.57 -8.95 -13.29
CA ALA A 41 15.23 -9.48 -13.01
C ALA A 41 14.74 -9.08 -11.61
N ARG A 42 15.61 -9.19 -10.59
CA ARG A 42 15.30 -8.80 -9.21
C ARG A 42 14.93 -7.32 -9.12
N GLN A 43 15.71 -6.45 -9.76
CA GLN A 43 15.44 -5.01 -9.82
C GLN A 43 14.09 -4.72 -10.48
N GLY A 44 13.78 -5.39 -11.60
CA GLY A 44 12.49 -5.25 -12.29
C GLY A 44 11.30 -5.67 -11.42
N VAL A 45 11.41 -6.81 -10.73
CA VAL A 45 10.38 -7.32 -9.81
C VAL A 45 10.19 -6.37 -8.63
N THR A 46 11.28 -5.86 -8.04
CA THR A 46 11.21 -4.85 -6.98
C THR A 46 10.45 -3.61 -7.45
N ALA A 47 10.83 -3.04 -8.61
CA ALA A 47 10.19 -1.85 -9.14
C ALA A 47 8.68 -2.07 -9.40
N PHE A 48 8.31 -3.23 -9.93
CA PHE A 48 6.91 -3.57 -10.18
C PHE A 48 6.09 -3.69 -8.90
N ILE A 49 6.59 -4.40 -7.88
CA ILE A 49 5.90 -4.53 -6.59
C ILE A 49 5.77 -3.16 -5.91
N SER A 50 6.83 -2.33 -5.93
CA SER A 50 6.76 -0.97 -5.41
C SER A 50 5.68 -0.14 -6.11
N ALA A 51 5.55 -0.25 -7.44
CA ALA A 51 4.50 0.45 -8.18
C ALA A 51 3.09 -0.05 -7.82
N LEU A 52 2.90 -1.35 -7.58
CA LEU A 52 1.62 -1.90 -7.11
C LEU A 52 1.25 -1.35 -5.71
N LEU A 53 2.23 -1.29 -4.81
CA LEU A 53 2.04 -0.75 -3.46
C LEU A 53 1.87 0.77 -3.43
N GLN A 54 2.36 1.47 -4.45
CA GLN A 54 2.15 2.91 -4.60
C GLN A 54 0.67 3.26 -4.85
N ASN A 55 -0.13 2.28 -5.31
CA ASN A 55 -1.55 2.43 -5.59
C ASN A 55 -2.43 1.89 -4.44
N GLU A 56 -2.05 2.18 -3.19
CA GLU A 56 -3.03 2.36 -2.12
C GLU A 56 -3.99 3.45 -2.64
N ALA A 57 -5.18 3.06 -3.07
CA ALA A 57 -6.18 3.97 -3.61
C ALA A 57 -6.27 5.21 -2.72
N GLU A 58 -6.23 6.41 -3.32
CA GLU A 58 -6.33 7.68 -2.61
C GLU A 58 -7.45 7.55 -1.56
N SER A 59 -7.09 7.75 -0.28
CA SER A 59 -8.03 7.56 0.81
C SER A 59 -9.25 8.41 0.55
N VAL A 60 -10.39 7.75 0.32
CA VAL A 60 -11.66 8.44 0.06
C VAL A 60 -11.99 9.26 1.30
N ASP A 61 -12.08 10.58 1.14
CA ASP A 61 -12.49 11.47 2.22
C ASP A 61 -13.97 11.24 2.57
N ILE A 62 -14.20 10.49 3.65
CA ILE A 62 -15.53 10.16 4.13
C ILE A 62 -16.35 11.40 4.51
N LEU A 63 -15.69 12.51 4.90
CA LEU A 63 -16.39 13.76 5.21
C LEU A 63 -16.89 14.43 3.94
N ALA A 64 -16.10 14.44 2.87
CA ALA A 64 -16.53 14.92 1.56
C ALA A 64 -17.70 14.08 1.01
N VAL A 65 -17.65 12.75 1.17
CA VAL A 65 -18.77 11.86 0.80
C VAL A 65 -20.01 12.15 1.63
N ASN A 66 -19.90 12.32 2.94
CA ASN A 66 -21.03 12.64 3.81
C ASN A 66 -21.65 14.01 3.46
N ALA A 67 -20.83 15.00 3.12
CA ALA A 67 -21.31 16.31 2.65
C ALA A 67 -22.08 16.18 1.32
N MET A 68 -21.58 15.36 0.39
CA MET A 68 -22.28 15.05 -0.86
C MET A 68 -23.62 14.35 -0.61
N ILE A 69 -23.67 13.38 0.31
CA ILE A 69 -24.92 12.70 0.70
C ILE A 69 -25.91 13.70 1.28
N ALA A 70 -25.47 14.58 2.19
CA ALA A 70 -26.35 15.60 2.77
C ALA A 70 -26.92 16.59 1.73
N ASP A 71 -26.11 17.02 0.74
CA ASP A 71 -26.56 17.87 -0.36
C ASP A 71 -27.57 17.16 -1.28
N ILE A 72 -27.37 15.86 -1.53
CA ILE A 72 -28.33 15.04 -2.29
C ILE A 72 -29.64 14.87 -1.52
N ASP A 73 -29.56 14.61 -0.22
CA ASP A 73 -30.73 14.45 0.65
C ASP A 73 -31.55 15.74 0.73
N ASP A 74 -30.91 16.92 0.80
CA ASP A 74 -31.62 18.20 0.79
C ASP A 74 -32.37 18.42 -0.53
N ARG A 75 -31.67 18.20 -1.67
CA ARG A 75 -32.26 18.34 -3.01
C ARG A 75 -33.38 17.33 -3.28
N THR A 76 -33.29 16.14 -2.69
CA THR A 76 -34.25 15.06 -2.95
C THR A 76 -35.39 15.08 -1.93
N GLY A 77 -35.13 15.41 -0.68
CA GLY A 77 -36.12 15.57 0.39
C GLY A 77 -37.03 16.78 0.17
N ALA A 78 -36.49 17.91 -0.31
CA ALA A 78 -37.29 19.09 -0.68
C ALA A 78 -38.26 18.85 -1.85
N ARG A 79 -38.08 17.76 -2.60
CA ARG A 79 -38.89 17.43 -3.78
C ARG A 79 -40.07 16.49 -3.47
N TRP A 80 -40.17 15.97 -2.25
CA TRP A 80 -41.24 15.05 -1.82
C TRP A 80 -42.28 15.68 -0.87
N ILE A 81 -42.29 17.00 -0.74
CA ILE A 81 -43.30 17.79 0.00
C ILE A 81 -43.96 18.77 -0.99
#